data_AF-A0AAQ2C5P3-F1
#
_entry.id   AF-A0AAQ2C5P3-F1
#
_cell.length_a   1.000
_cell.length_b   1.000
_cell.length_c   1.000
_cell.angle_alpha   90.00
_cell.angle_beta   90.00
_cell.angle_gamma   90.00
#
_symmetry.space_group_name_H-M   'P 1'
#
loop_
_entity.id
_entity.type
_entity.pdbx_description
1 polymer ?
#
loop_
_entity_poly.entity_id
_entity_poly.type
_entity_poly.pdbx_seq_one_letter_code
_entity_poly.pdbx_strand_id
1 'polypeptide(L)'
;MTEKPSIAQIISGIRFSEESQPLEYLIDSGLLYWINREAFHLHGFALVLDSDEAGQVTGFRMVGQGREPMSYAHEAVAAKERYVNEVLTPQYPPRGHIR
;
A
#
# COMPACT_ATOMS: atom_id res chain seq x y z
N MET A 1 26.88 -13.92 15.16
CA MET A 1 25.48 -14.30 14.88
C MET A 1 24.62 -13.24 15.53
N THR A 2 23.87 -12.46 14.75
CA THR A 2 23.02 -11.38 15.28
C THR A 2 21.67 -11.98 15.66
N GLU A 3 21.28 -11.90 16.93
CA GLU A 3 19.97 -12.39 17.38
C GLU A 3 18.84 -11.63 16.65
N LYS A 4 17.81 -12.37 16.22
CA LYS A 4 16.61 -11.76 15.64
C LYS A 4 15.84 -11.03 16.75
N PRO A 5 15.40 -9.79 16.53
CA PRO A 5 14.65 -9.03 17.52
C PRO A 5 13.33 -9.72 17.87
N SER A 6 12.92 -9.63 19.14
CA SER A 6 11.63 -10.14 19.61
C SER A 6 10.48 -9.28 19.07
N ILE A 7 9.26 -9.84 19.06
CA ILE A 7 8.06 -9.10 18.62
C ILE A 7 7.87 -7.82 19.43
N ALA A 8 8.13 -7.86 20.75
CA ALA A 8 8.06 -6.67 21.60
C ALA A 8 9.08 -5.59 21.21
N GLN A 9 10.29 -5.99 20.80
CA GLN A 9 11.33 -5.07 20.33
C GLN A 9 10.95 -4.45 18.98
N ILE A 10 10.38 -5.22 18.07
CA ILE A 10 9.89 -4.72 16.78
C ILE A 10 8.76 -3.71 17.01
N ILE A 11 7.76 -4.06 17.83
CA ILE A 11 6.62 -3.18 18.15
C ILE A 11 7.09 -1.90 18.84
N SER A 12 8.08 -1.98 19.75
CA SER A 12 8.63 -0.78 20.40
C SER A 12 9.33 0.19 19.43
N GLY A 13 9.74 -0.30 18.26
CA GLY A 13 10.30 0.51 17.17
C GLY A 13 9.23 1.14 16.27
N ILE A 14 7.98 0.69 16.34
CA ILE A 14 6.87 1.28 15.59
C ILE A 14 6.43 2.55 16.33
N ARG A 15 6.75 3.70 15.74
CA ARG A 15 6.27 5.00 16.20
C ARG A 15 4.82 5.15 15.77
N PHE A 16 3.88 5.00 16.70
CA PHE A 16 2.52 5.50 16.51
C PHE A 16 2.59 7.02 16.55
N SER A 17 2.32 7.68 15.43
CA SER A 17 2.19 9.13 15.39
C SER A 17 0.76 9.51 15.73
N GLU A 18 0.56 10.53 16.56
CA GLU A 18 -0.76 11.18 16.72
C GLU A 18 -1.25 11.78 15.40
N GLU A 19 -0.36 11.91 14.40
CA GLU A 19 -0.67 12.36 13.04
C GLU A 19 -1.00 11.19 12.07
N SER A 20 -1.07 9.95 12.58
CA SER A 20 -1.41 8.80 11.74
C SER A 20 -2.81 8.97 11.12
N GLN A 21 -2.88 8.85 9.80
CA GLN A 21 -4.14 8.94 9.07
C GLN A 21 -4.93 7.63 9.22
N PRO A 22 -6.28 7.70 9.24
CA PRO A 22 -7.11 6.50 9.22
C PRO A 22 -6.76 5.58 8.04
N LEU A 23 -6.91 4.26 8.23
CA LEU A 23 -6.62 3.29 7.17
C LEU A 23 -7.50 3.51 5.94
N GLU A 24 -8.74 3.92 6.16
CA GLU A 24 -9.72 4.27 5.14
C GLU A 24 -9.17 5.36 4.23
N TYR A 25 -8.52 6.38 4.80
CA TYR A 25 -7.88 7.43 4.02
C TYR A 25 -6.79 6.87 3.09
N LEU A 26 -5.97 5.94 3.56
CA LEU A 26 -4.93 5.30 2.74
C LEU A 26 -5.53 4.43 1.62
N ILE A 27 -6.68 3.80 1.88
CA ILE A 27 -7.42 3.00 0.89
C ILE A 27 -8.03 3.91 -0.17
N ASP A 28 -8.82 4.90 0.25
CA ASP A 28 -9.62 5.77 -0.60
C ASP A 28 -8.75 6.69 -1.47
N SER A 29 -7.64 7.18 -0.93
CA SER A 29 -6.66 7.98 -1.69
C SER A 29 -5.83 7.15 -2.67
N GLY A 30 -5.89 5.82 -2.58
CA GLY A 30 -5.02 4.92 -3.34
C GLY A 30 -3.57 4.89 -2.85
N LEU A 31 -3.22 5.62 -1.78
CA LEU A 31 -1.88 5.63 -1.20
C LEU A 31 -1.41 4.24 -0.79
N LEU A 32 -2.31 3.42 -0.23
CA LEU A 32 -1.99 2.05 0.16
C LEU A 32 -1.51 1.21 -1.02
N TYR A 33 -2.11 1.39 -2.19
CA TYR A 33 -1.69 0.70 -3.41
C TYR A 33 -0.34 1.21 -3.91
N TRP A 34 -0.12 2.52 -3.85
CA TRP A 34 1.15 3.10 -4.23
C TRP A 34 2.29 2.60 -3.33
N ILE A 35 2.09 2.61 -2.01
CA ILE A 35 3.02 2.03 -1.04
C ILE A 35 3.27 0.55 -1.34
N ASN A 36 2.20 -0.22 -1.58
CA ASN A 36 2.33 -1.64 -1.84
C ASN A 36 3.16 -1.93 -3.10
N ARG A 37 2.88 -1.21 -4.18
CA ARG A 37 3.55 -1.36 -5.48
C ARG A 37 5.00 -0.84 -5.47
N GLU A 38 5.23 0.34 -4.90
CA GLU A 38 6.54 1.00 -5.02
C GLU A 38 7.49 0.60 -3.89
N ALA A 39 6.98 0.24 -2.71
CA ALA A 39 7.83 -0.14 -1.58
C ALA A 39 7.95 -1.65 -1.38
N PHE A 40 6.88 -2.44 -1.55
CA PHE A 40 6.92 -3.87 -1.21
C PHE A 40 7.14 -4.76 -2.43
N HIS A 41 6.42 -4.49 -3.51
CA HIS A 41 6.43 -5.35 -4.70
C HIS A 41 7.80 -5.43 -5.36
N LEU A 42 8.55 -4.33 -5.43
CA LEU A 42 9.93 -4.30 -5.94
C LEU A 42 10.86 -5.24 -5.17
N HIS A 43 10.55 -5.50 -3.90
CA HIS A 43 11.31 -6.40 -3.04
C HIS A 43 10.69 -7.79 -2.92
N GLY A 44 9.68 -8.12 -3.74
CA GLY A 44 9.05 -9.44 -3.73
C GLY A 44 8.12 -9.71 -2.55
N PHE A 45 7.52 -8.65 -2.02
CA PHE A 45 6.50 -8.70 -0.99
C PHE A 45 5.23 -7.99 -1.45
N ALA A 46 4.09 -8.39 -0.91
CA ALA A 46 2.84 -7.67 -1.08
C ALA A 46 2.13 -7.54 0.27
N LEU A 47 1.60 -6.35 0.54
CA LEU A 47 0.68 -6.09 1.63
C LEU A 47 -0.73 -6.53 1.20
N VAL A 48 -1.34 -7.43 1.96
CA VAL A 48 -2.70 -7.92 1.75
C VAL A 48 -3.55 -7.50 2.94
N LEU A 49 -4.72 -6.95 2.66
CA LEU A 49 -5.73 -6.67 3.67
C LEU A 49 -6.62 -7.90 3.83
N ASP A 50 -6.84 -8.31 5.07
CA ASP A 50 -7.81 -9.35 5.38
C ASP A 50 -9.17 -8.68 5.63
N SER A 51 -10.25 -9.29 5.13
CA SER A 51 -11.61 -8.79 5.28
C SER A 51 -12.54 -9.86 5.84
N ASP A 52 -13.56 -9.43 6.59
CA ASP A 52 -14.64 -10.32 7.02
C ASP A 52 -15.68 -10.55 5.91
N GLU A 53 -16.73 -11.31 6.22
CA GLU A 53 -17.82 -11.61 5.29
C GLU A 53 -18.63 -10.36 4.88
N ALA A 54 -18.57 -9.28 5.66
CA ALA A 54 -19.18 -8.00 5.34
C ALA A 54 -18.28 -7.09 4.49
N GLY A 55 -17.05 -7.54 4.18
CA GLY A 55 -16.05 -6.78 3.43
C GLY A 55 -15.31 -5.75 4.28
N GLN A 56 -15.46 -5.76 5.61
CA GLN A 56 -14.74 -4.85 6.49
C GLN A 56 -13.32 -5.34 6.70
N VAL A 57 -12.36 -4.40 6.67
CA VAL A 57 -10.95 -4.72 6.89
C VAL A 57 -10.75 -5.09 8.36
N THR A 58 -10.34 -6.33 8.61
CA THR A 58 -10.12 -6.86 9.97
C THR A 58 -8.64 -7.00 10.33
N GLY A 59 -7.77 -6.91 9.34
CA GLY A 59 -6.33 -7.03 9.54
C GLY A 59 -5.53 -6.82 8.27
N PHE A 60 -4.23 -7.04 8.40
CA PHE A 60 -3.31 -7.03 7.26
C PHE A 60 -2.21 -8.07 7.48
N ARG A 61 -1.64 -8.54 6.37
CA ARG A 61 -0.50 -9.44 6.36
C ARG A 61 0.41 -9.15 5.18
N MET A 62 1.70 -9.42 5.36
CA MET A 62 2.64 -9.44 4.25
C MET A 62 2.71 -10.84 3.66
N VAL A 63 2.66 -10.93 2.34
CA VAL A 63 2.85 -12.16 1.58
C VAL A 63 4.07 -12.04 0.67
N GLY A 64 4.63 -13.18 0.28
CA GLY A 64 5.82 -13.24 -0.54
C GLY A 64 7.05 -13.74 0.20
N GLN A 65 8.08 -14.08 -0.57
CA GLN A 65 9.34 -14.62 -0.05
C GLN A 65 10.52 -13.66 -0.22
N GLY A 66 10.28 -12.48 -0.80
CA GLY A 66 11.30 -11.47 -1.02
C GLY A 66 12.39 -11.86 -2.03
N ARG A 67 12.10 -12.82 -2.92
CA ARG A 67 13.09 -13.38 -3.85
C ARG A 67 13.06 -12.75 -5.23
N GLU A 68 11.87 -12.39 -5.69
CA GLU A 68 11.64 -11.81 -7.02
C GLU A 68 10.54 -10.76 -6.94
N PRO A 69 10.63 -9.66 -7.73
CA PRO A 69 9.61 -8.63 -7.74
C PRO A 69 8.22 -9.16 -8.09
N MET A 70 7.21 -8.66 -7.39
CA MET A 70 5.81 -9.01 -7.65
C MET A 70 5.17 -8.00 -8.61
N SER A 71 4.43 -8.50 -9.60
CA SER A 71 3.53 -7.68 -10.41
C SER A 71 2.10 -8.17 -10.26
N TYR A 72 1.13 -7.27 -10.19
CA TYR A 72 -0.27 -7.65 -10.37
C TYR A 72 -0.51 -7.91 -11.85
N ALA A 73 -1.36 -8.90 -12.16
CA ALA A 73 -1.78 -9.17 -13.53
C ALA A 73 -2.32 -7.86 -14.17
N HIS A 74 -1.92 -7.63 -15.43
CA HIS A 74 -2.07 -6.38 -16.18
C HIS A 74 -3.51 -5.81 -16.19
N GLU A 75 -4.51 -6.67 -16.00
CA GLU A 75 -5.94 -6.31 -15.98
C GLU A 75 -6.34 -5.49 -14.74
N ALA A 76 -5.72 -5.74 -13.58
CA ALA A 76 -6.00 -4.99 -12.35
C ALA A 76 -5.38 -3.58 -12.35
N VAL A 77 -4.29 -3.40 -13.09
CA VAL A 77 -3.60 -2.10 -13.25
C VAL A 77 -4.41 -1.17 -14.15
N ALA A 78 -4.92 -1.68 -15.27
CA ALA A 78 -5.70 -0.90 -16.23
C ALA A 78 -7.01 -0.34 -15.64
N ALA A 79 -7.71 -1.13 -14.81
CA ALA A 79 -8.92 -0.68 -14.13
C ALA A 79 -8.65 0.45 -13.13
N LYS A 80 -7.49 0.43 -12.46
CA LYS A 80 -7.13 1.40 -11.43
C LYS A 80 -6.52 2.69 -12.00
N GLU A 81 -5.70 2.59 -13.04
CA GLU A 81 -5.18 3.77 -13.76
C GLU A 81 -6.32 4.57 -14.38
N ARG A 82 -7.37 3.89 -14.89
CA ARG A 82 -8.58 4.54 -15.37
C ARG A 82 -9.30 5.30 -14.24
N TYR A 83 -9.49 4.68 -13.08
CA TYR A 83 -10.10 5.35 -11.91
C TYR A 83 -9.31 6.57 -11.43
N VAL A 84 -7.98 6.48 -11.31
CA VAL A 84 -7.14 7.61 -10.89
C VAL A 84 -7.22 8.76 -11.90
N ASN A 85 -7.10 8.46 -13.19
CA ASN A 85 -7.12 9.45 -14.26
C ASN A 85 -8.49 10.12 -14.42
N GLU A 86 -9.59 9.37 -14.27
CA GLU A 86 -10.94 9.88 -14.51
C GLU A 86 -11.60 10.48 -13.27
N VAL A 87 -11.27 9.99 -12.06
CA VAL A 87 -11.98 10.36 -10.82
C VAL A 87 -11.16 11.29 -9.92
N LEU A 88 -9.84 11.09 -9.81
CA LEU A 88 -8.98 11.88 -8.91
C LEU A 88 -8.30 13.07 -9.61
N THR A 89 -8.08 12.99 -10.92
CA THR A 89 -7.39 14.05 -11.68
C THR A 89 -8.24 15.29 -11.99
N PRO A 90 -9.60 15.30 -11.97
CA PRO A 90 -10.37 16.54 -12.13
C PRO A 90 -10.15 17.56 -11.00
N GLN A 91 -9.61 17.14 -9.84
CA GLN A 91 -9.42 18.00 -8.67
C GLN A 91 -8.03 18.67 -8.58
N TYR A 92 -7.09 18.31 -9.45
CA TYR A 92 -5.78 18.96 -9.52
C TYR A 92 -5.49 19.38 -10.97
N PRO A 93 -5.35 20.68 -11.29
CA PRO A 93 -5.01 21.09 -12.63
C PRO A 93 -3.68 20.43 -13.03
N PRO A 94 -3.53 19.99 -14.30
CA PRO A 94 -2.28 19.41 -14.77
C PRO A 94 -1.17 20.40 -14.47
N ARG A 95 -0.12 19.94 -13.75
CA ARG A 95 1.08 20.75 -13.55
C ARG A 95 1.61 21.11 -14.93
N GLY A 96 1.40 22.38 -15.31
CA GLY A 96 1.85 22.90 -16.58
C GLY A 96 3.31 22.52 -16.77
N HIS A 97 3.62 21.99 -17.95
CA HIS A 97 4.99 21.79 -18.36
C HIS A 97 5.72 23.13 -18.27
N ILE A 98 6.59 23.26 -17.27
CA ILE A 98 7.61 24.30 -17.25
C ILE A 98 8.50 23.97 -18.44
N ARG A 99 8.41 24.79 -19.48
CA ARG A 99 9.31 24.77 -20.64
C ARG A 99 10.71 25.20 -20.22
#